data_AF-A0A7C2U1K7-F1
#
_entry.id   AF-A0A7C2U1K7-F1
#
_cell.length_a   1.000
_cell.length_b   1.000
_cell.length_c   1.000
_cell.angle_alpha   90.00
_cell.angle_beta   90.00
_cell.angle_gamma   90.00
#
_symmetry.space_group_name_H-M   'P 1'
#
loop_
_entity.id
_entity.type
_entity.pdbx_description
1 polymer ?
#
loop_
_entity_poly.entity_id
_entity_poly.type
_entity_poly.pdbx_seq_one_letter_code
_entity_poly.pdbx_strand_id
1 'polypeptide(L)'
;MNTIEIIQERASPKSAVYRARCRDWQAEGTTPGAALDAIERLVAAGNGEGNGTVVIVQRFRPDDFFTGKQQARLQELMERFQVTIASGKGLAVEERKELEALVDAEWQAAIDRANEILKASQSRQAV
;
A
#
# COMPACT_ATOMS: atom_id res chain seq x y z
N MET A 1 3.39 -15.34 9.69
CA MET A 1 2.90 -13.98 9.35
C MET A 1 1.43 -14.09 8.99
N ASN A 2 0.56 -13.30 9.62
CA ASN A 2 -0.87 -13.25 9.29
C ASN A 2 -1.11 -12.02 8.41
N THR A 3 -1.60 -12.24 7.19
CA THR A 3 -1.97 -11.14 6.28
C THR A 3 -3.41 -10.77 6.55
N ILE A 4 -3.67 -9.49 6.82
CA ILE A 4 -5.02 -8.94 6.94
C ILE A 4 -5.34 -8.21 5.63
N GLU A 5 -6.41 -8.63 4.97
CA GLU A 5 -6.91 -7.98 3.76
C GLU A 5 -8.16 -7.17 4.09
N ILE A 6 -8.17 -5.87 3.74
CA ILE A 6 -9.34 -5.01 3.90
C ILE A 6 -9.92 -4.68 2.53
N ILE A 7 -11.15 -5.12 2.29
CA ILE A 7 -11.87 -4.96 1.03
C ILE A 7 -13.05 -4.01 1.26
N GLN A 8 -13.21 -3.02 0.39
CA GLN A 8 -14.41 -2.19 0.37
C GLN A 8 -15.52 -2.91 -0.40
N GLU A 9 -16.58 -3.30 0.30
CA GLU A 9 -17.83 -3.79 -0.27
C GLU A 9 -18.79 -2.61 -0.47
N ARG A 10 -19.18 -2.34 -1.72
CA ARG A 10 -20.21 -1.33 -2.01
C ARG A 10 -21.58 -1.89 -1.60
N ALA A 11 -22.02 -1.57 -0.38
CA ALA A 11 -23.35 -1.92 0.09
C ALA A 11 -24.41 -0.92 -0.41
N SER A 12 -24.10 0.38 -0.52
CA SER A 12 -24.98 1.42 -1.08
C SER A 12 -24.22 2.75 -1.32
N PRO A 13 -24.75 3.73 -2.08
CA PRO A 13 -24.09 5.04 -2.27
C PRO A 13 -23.92 5.86 -0.98
N LYS A 14 -24.55 5.47 0.14
CA LYS A 14 -24.43 6.15 1.44
C LYS A 14 -23.70 5.34 2.52
N SER A 15 -23.35 4.08 2.27
CA SER A 15 -22.61 3.26 3.23
C SER A 15 -21.60 2.37 2.51
N ALA A 16 -20.33 2.73 2.63
CA ALA A 16 -19.23 1.81 2.36
C ALA A 16 -19.16 0.81 3.53
N VAL A 17 -19.21 -0.48 3.23
CA VAL A 17 -18.90 -1.53 4.21
C VAL A 17 -17.49 -2.00 3.92
N TYR A 18 -16.62 -1.99 4.92
CA TYR A 18 -15.26 -2.50 4.81
C TYR A 18 -15.21 -3.87 5.48
N ARG A 19 -14.70 -4.88 4.77
CA ARG A 19 -14.53 -6.23 5.29
C ARG A 19 -13.05 -6.52 5.47
N ALA A 20 -12.63 -6.80 6.69
CA ALA A 20 -11.32 -7.34 7.00
C ALA A 20 -11.36 -8.88 6.98
N ARG A 21 -10.33 -9.51 6.44
CA ARG A 21 -10.15 -10.98 6.41
C ARG A 21 -8.76 -11.37 6.87
N CYS A 22 -8.68 -12.39 7.71
CA CYS A 22 -7.43 -12.94 8.24
C CYS A 22 -7.62 -14.46 8.41
N ARG A 23 -7.11 -15.26 7.46
CA ARG A 23 -7.35 -16.71 7.41
C ARG A 23 -8.86 -17.01 7.47
N ASP A 24 -9.31 -17.70 8.52
CA ASP A 24 -10.71 -18.07 8.73
C ASP A 24 -11.54 -17.00 9.44
N TRP A 25 -10.89 -15.91 9.87
CA TRP A 25 -11.54 -14.80 10.56
C TRP A 25 -11.95 -13.73 9.55
N GLN A 26 -13.15 -13.18 9.74
CA GLN A 26 -13.63 -12.02 8.99
C GLN A 26 -14.38 -11.07 9.92
N ALA A 27 -14.24 -9.77 9.67
CA ALA A 27 -14.97 -8.74 10.39
C ALA A 27 -15.39 -7.61 9.45
N GLU A 28 -16.45 -6.90 9.80
CA GLU A 28 -16.97 -5.78 9.02
C GLU A 28 -16.89 -4.49 9.83
N GLY A 29 -16.72 -3.36 9.14
CA GLY A 29 -16.66 -2.03 9.74
C GLY A 29 -17.16 -0.95 8.77
N THR A 30 -17.61 0.17 9.31
CA THR A 30 -18.01 1.35 8.52
C THR A 30 -16.82 2.13 7.97
N THR A 31 -15.63 1.88 8.53
CA THR A 31 -14.34 2.39 8.06
C THR A 31 -13.33 1.24 7.98
N PRO A 32 -12.25 1.38 7.20
CA PRO A 32 -11.16 0.39 7.18
C PRO A 32 -10.60 0.13 8.58
N GLY A 33 -10.42 1.19 9.38
CA GLY A 33 -9.94 1.09 10.76
C GLY A 33 -10.90 0.31 11.65
N ALA A 34 -12.21 0.59 11.55
CA ALA A 34 -13.21 -0.15 12.32
C ALA A 34 -13.24 -1.66 11.96
N ALA A 35 -13.02 -1.99 10.68
CA ALA A 35 -12.92 -3.38 10.24
C ALA A 35 -11.64 -4.06 10.77
N LEU A 36 -10.52 -3.32 10.83
CA LEU A 36 -9.26 -3.77 11.42
C LEU A 36 -9.41 -4.03 12.93
N ASP A 37 -9.92 -3.05 13.69
CA ASP A 37 -10.16 -3.17 15.13
C ASP A 37 -11.07 -4.35 15.47
N ALA A 38 -12.04 -4.65 14.60
CA ALA A 38 -12.95 -5.77 14.78
C ALA A 38 -12.26 -7.11 14.53
N ILE A 39 -11.41 -7.23 13.50
CA ILE A 39 -10.70 -8.48 13.24
C ILE A 39 -9.55 -8.74 14.22
N GLU A 40 -8.88 -7.70 14.71
CA GLU A 40 -7.86 -7.82 15.75
C GLU A 40 -8.44 -8.43 17.03
N ARG A 41 -9.64 -8.00 17.43
CA ARG A 41 -10.36 -8.59 18.58
C ARG A 41 -10.68 -10.07 18.40
N LEU A 42 -11.13 -10.45 17.20
CA LEU A 42 -11.43 -11.86 16.88
C LEU A 42 -10.16 -12.72 16.90
N VAL A 43 -9.08 -12.22 16.30
CA VAL A 43 -7.80 -12.93 16.24
C VAL A 43 -7.15 -13.04 17.63
N ALA A 44 -7.25 -12.01 18.46
CA ALA A 44 -6.76 -12.03 19.84
C ALA A 44 -7.55 -13.02 20.72
N ALA A 45 -8.88 -13.08 20.55
CA ALA A 45 -9.72 -14.04 21.26
C ALA A 45 -9.47 -15.49 20.83
N GLY A 46 -9.08 -15.73 19.58
CA GLY A 46 -8.86 -17.07 19.02
C GLY A 46 -7.47 -17.66 19.24
N ASN A 47 -6.42 -16.85 19.39
CA ASN A 47 -5.03 -17.33 19.42
C ASN A 47 -4.32 -17.26 20.77
N GLY A 48 -4.93 -16.73 21.85
CA GLY A 48 -4.36 -16.73 23.21
C GLY A 48 -3.07 -15.91 23.41
N GLU A 49 -2.37 -15.52 22.34
CA GLU A 49 -1.12 -14.76 22.36
C GLU A 49 -1.35 -13.39 21.72
N GLY A 50 -1.71 -12.42 22.56
CA GLY A 50 -1.98 -11.04 22.18
C GLY A 50 -0.72 -10.21 21.93
N ASN A 51 0.10 -10.55 20.94
CA ASN A 51 1.23 -9.69 20.54
C ASN A 51 1.66 -9.85 19.07
N GLY A 52 0.72 -9.75 18.15
CA GLY A 52 1.02 -9.72 16.71
C GLY A 52 1.36 -8.29 16.24
N THR A 53 2.54 -8.08 15.67
CA THR A 53 2.85 -6.83 14.95
C THR A 53 2.06 -6.78 13.65
N VAL A 54 1.16 -5.79 13.52
CA VAL A 54 0.44 -5.53 12.27
C VAL A 54 1.34 -4.72 11.33
N VAL A 55 1.66 -5.30 10.18
CA VAL A 55 2.41 -4.63 9.10
C VAL A 55 1.43 -4.34 7.97
N ILE A 56 1.13 -3.06 7.75
CA ILE A 56 0.30 -2.63 6.64
C ILE A 56 1.21 -2.42 5.43
N VAL A 57 1.13 -3.33 4.46
CA VAL A 57 1.82 -3.17 3.16
C VAL A 57 0.82 -2.67 2.14
N GLN A 58 0.72 -1.35 2.01
CA GLN A 58 -0.04 -0.76 0.93
C GLN A 58 0.79 -0.84 -0.36
N ARG A 59 0.34 -1.66 -1.31
CA ARG A 59 0.94 -1.66 -2.65
C ARG A 59 0.70 -0.28 -3.28
N PHE A 60 1.78 0.39 -3.66
CA PHE A 60 1.72 1.63 -4.45
C PHE A 60 0.87 1.36 -5.69
N ARG A 61 -0.22 2.11 -5.81
CA ARG A 61 -1.07 2.09 -7.01
C ARG A 61 -0.65 3.27 -7.87
N PRO A 62 -0.75 3.14 -9.20
CA PRO A 62 -0.49 4.27 -10.05
C PRO A 62 -1.53 5.34 -9.75
N ASP A 63 -1.07 6.57 -9.68
CA ASP A 63 -1.86 7.75 -9.39
C ASP A 63 -1.44 8.90 -10.32
N ASP A 64 -1.99 10.08 -10.07
CA ASP A 64 -1.72 11.26 -10.89
C ASP A 64 -0.28 11.79 -10.72
N PHE A 65 0.41 11.41 -9.64
CA PHE A 65 1.79 11.82 -9.34
C PHE A 65 2.81 10.83 -9.90
N PHE A 66 2.48 9.54 -9.92
CA PHE A 66 3.29 8.50 -10.55
C PHE A 66 2.43 7.56 -11.39
N THR A 67 2.59 7.71 -12.71
CA THR A 67 1.70 7.09 -13.68
C THR A 67 1.91 5.58 -13.79
N GLY A 68 0.88 4.85 -14.22
CA GLY A 68 0.98 3.40 -14.48
C GLY A 68 2.06 3.02 -15.49
N LYS A 69 2.40 3.92 -16.43
CA LYS A 69 3.50 3.70 -17.37
C LYS A 69 4.86 3.77 -16.66
N GLN A 70 5.08 4.76 -15.81
CA GLN A 70 6.31 4.87 -15.02
C GLN A 70 6.46 3.69 -14.07
N GLN A 71 5.36 3.28 -13.42
CA GLN A 71 5.36 2.12 -12.54
C GLN A 71 5.67 0.80 -13.26
N ALA A 72 5.04 0.56 -14.42
CA ALA A 72 5.33 -0.63 -15.21
C ALA A 72 6.81 -0.67 -15.64
N ARG A 73 7.36 0.47 -16.05
CA ARG A 73 8.76 0.57 -16.46
C ARG A 73 9.73 0.36 -15.30
N LEU A 74 9.43 0.96 -14.14
CA LEU A 74 10.19 0.76 -12.90
C LEU A 74 10.21 -0.72 -12.50
N GLN A 75 9.06 -1.39 -12.57
CA GLN A 75 8.96 -2.82 -12.26
C GLN A 75 9.78 -3.68 -13.22
N GLU A 76 9.71 -3.41 -14.53
CA GLU A 76 10.52 -4.11 -15.52
C GLU A 76 12.03 -3.97 -15.24
N LEU A 77 12.50 -2.74 -14.96
CA LEU A 77 13.91 -2.49 -14.66
C LEU A 77 14.35 -3.13 -13.34
N MET A 78 13.50 -3.13 -12.31
CA MET A 78 13.75 -3.81 -11.03
C MET A 78 13.86 -5.32 -11.19
N GLU A 79 12.97 -5.94 -11.98
CA GLU A 79 13.01 -7.39 -12.25
C GLU A 79 14.30 -7.75 -13.00
N ARG A 80 14.67 -6.95 -14.01
CA ARG A 80 15.93 -7.12 -14.75
C ARG A 80 17.15 -6.91 -13.85
N PHE A 81 17.12 -5.90 -12.98
CA PHE A 81 18.16 -5.67 -11.98
C PHE A 81 18.37 -6.89 -11.09
N GLN A 82 17.28 -7.45 -10.55
CA GLN A 82 17.32 -8.63 -9.70
C GLN A 82 17.95 -9.84 -10.42
N VAL A 83 17.59 -10.06 -11.69
CA VAL A 83 18.17 -11.13 -12.52
C VAL A 83 19.66 -10.89 -12.80
N THR A 84 20.05 -9.65 -13.10
CA THR A 84 21.47 -9.31 -13.35
C THR A 84 22.32 -9.52 -12.09
N ILE A 85 21.85 -9.05 -10.93
CA ILE A 85 22.54 -9.27 -9.65
C ILE A 85 22.67 -10.76 -9.34
N ALA A 86 21.59 -11.53 -9.51
CA ALA A 86 21.62 -12.98 -9.27
C ALA A 86 22.63 -13.72 -10.16
N SER A 87 22.97 -13.16 -11.33
CA SER A 87 23.99 -13.68 -12.24
C SER A 87 25.36 -13.02 -12.10
N GLY A 88 25.57 -12.20 -11.06
CA GLY A 88 26.84 -11.51 -10.78
C GLY A 88 27.16 -10.38 -11.77
N LYS A 89 26.17 -9.94 -12.54
CA LYS A 89 26.28 -8.83 -13.52
C LYS A 89 25.56 -7.59 -12.99
N GLY A 90 25.95 -6.42 -13.50
CA GLY A 90 25.19 -5.18 -13.30
C GLY A 90 24.23 -4.91 -14.45
N LEU A 91 23.24 -4.05 -14.21
CA LEU A 91 22.47 -3.39 -15.28
C LEU A 91 23.41 -2.60 -16.21
N ALA A 92 22.99 -2.43 -17.46
CA ALA A 92 23.67 -1.52 -18.37
C ALA A 92 23.61 -0.08 -17.83
N VAL A 93 24.59 0.75 -18.18
CA VAL A 93 24.71 2.13 -17.65
C VAL A 93 23.45 2.95 -17.93
N GLU A 94 22.87 2.83 -19.12
CA GLU A 94 21.66 3.57 -19.50
C GLU A 94 20.42 3.08 -18.74
N GLU A 95 20.32 1.79 -18.49
CA GLU A 95 19.23 1.20 -17.70
C GLU A 95 19.33 1.57 -16.23
N ARG A 96 20.56 1.69 -15.71
CA ARG A 96 20.79 2.17 -14.35
C ARG A 96 20.40 3.64 -14.21
N LYS A 97 20.77 4.50 -15.16
CA LYS A 97 20.34 5.90 -15.17
C LYS A 97 18.83 6.03 -15.26
N GLU A 98 18.19 5.22 -16.10
CA GLU A 98 16.73 5.21 -16.22
C GLU A 98 16.06 4.78 -14.91
N LEU A 99 16.61 3.75 -14.26
CA LEU A 99 16.14 3.28 -12.95
C LEU A 99 16.29 4.38 -11.88
N GLU A 100 17.45 5.02 -11.80
CA GLU A 100 17.71 6.14 -10.87
C GLU A 100 16.70 7.28 -11.10
N ALA A 101 16.48 7.69 -12.35
CA ALA A 101 15.52 8.75 -12.68
C ALA A 101 14.06 8.39 -12.32
N LEU A 102 13.67 7.13 -12.49
CA LEU A 102 12.34 6.66 -12.09
C LEU A 102 12.17 6.60 -10.57
N VAL A 103 13.22 6.24 -9.83
CA VAL A 103 13.21 6.26 -8.36
C VAL A 103 13.09 7.70 -7.84
N ASP A 104 13.84 8.65 -8.42
CA ASP A 104 13.74 10.07 -8.06
C ASP A 104 12.34 10.62 -8.36
N ALA A 105 11.74 10.24 -9.49
CA ALA A 105 10.39 10.63 -9.83
C ALA A 105 9.34 10.07 -8.84
N GLU A 106 9.48 8.81 -8.42
CA GLU A 106 8.60 8.21 -7.40
C GLU A 106 8.78 8.89 -6.03
N TRP A 107 10.01 9.25 -5.67
CA TRP A 107 10.28 9.99 -4.44
C TRP A 107 9.60 11.37 -4.46
N GLN A 108 9.71 12.10 -5.56
CA GLN A 108 9.04 13.39 -5.71
C GLN A 108 7.51 13.24 -5.68
N ALA A 109 6.97 12.21 -6.35
CA ALA A 109 5.55 11.89 -6.28
C ALA A 109 5.08 11.57 -4.85
N ALA A 110 5.90 10.91 -4.03
CA ALA A 110 5.60 10.67 -2.62
C ALA A 110 5.53 11.97 -1.80
N ILE A 111 6.43 12.93 -2.06
CA ILE A 111 6.39 14.25 -1.44
C ILE A 111 5.10 14.99 -1.83
N ASP A 112 4.76 14.99 -3.12
CA ASP A 112 3.58 15.70 -3.62
C ASP A 112 2.28 15.12 -3.04
N ARG A 113 2.19 13.78 -2.93
CA ARG A 113 1.10 13.10 -2.23
C ARG A 113 0.99 13.52 -0.77
N ALA A 114 2.11 13.57 -0.04
CA ALA A 114 2.10 13.99 1.35
C ALA A 114 1.65 15.45 1.50
N ASN A 115 2.08 16.33 0.60
CA ASN A 115 1.68 17.73 0.57
C ASN A 115 0.17 17.89 0.33
N GLU A 116 -0.41 17.14 -0.61
CA GLU A 116 -1.86 17.18 -0.84
C GLU A 116 -2.66 16.67 0.36
N ILE A 117 -2.19 15.63 1.06
CA ILE A 117 -2.81 15.15 2.31
C ILE A 117 -2.77 16.25 3.39
N LEU A 118 -1.62 16.91 3.55
CA LEU A 118 -1.48 18.01 4.51
C LEU A 118 -2.45 19.14 4.22
N LYS A 119 -2.54 19.60 2.96
CA LYS A 119 -3.51 20.63 2.53
C LYS A 119 -4.95 20.20 2.82
N ALA A 120 -5.31 18.97 2.48
CA ALA A 120 -6.65 18.44 2.72
C ALA A 120 -7.00 18.38 4.22
N SER A 121 -6.03 18.04 5.07
CA SER A 121 -6.23 17.99 6.53
C SER A 121 -6.42 19.38 7.15
N GLN A 122 -5.64 20.38 6.72
CA GLN A 122 -5.76 21.77 7.19
C GLN A 122 -7.08 22.40 6.76
N SER A 123 -7.51 22.13 5.52
CA SER A 123 -8.80 22.59 4.99
C SER A 123 -9.99 22.04 5.79
N ARG A 124 -9.84 20.84 6.36
CA ARG A 124 -10.87 20.18 7.17
C ARG A 124 -10.91 20.66 8.63
N GLN A 125 -9.86 21.33 9.12
CA GLN A 125 -9.81 21.95 10.45
C GLN A 125 -10.32 23.39 10.46
N ALA A 126 -10.48 24.02 9.29
CA ALA A 126 -10.96 25.39 9.14
C ALA A 126 -12.50 25.51 9.00
N VAL A 127 -13.23 24.40 9.15
CA VAL A 127 -14.70 24.28 9.10
C VAL A 127 -15.19 23.75 10.44
#